data_AF-A0ABD1XMM1-F1
#
_entry.id   AF-A0ABD1XMM1-F1
#
_cell.length_a   1.000
_cell.length_b   1.000
_cell.length_c   1.000
_cell.angle_alpha   90.00
_cell.angle_beta   90.00
_cell.angle_gamma   90.00
#
_symmetry.space_group_name_H-M   'P 1'
#
loop_
_entity.id
_entity.type
_entity.pdbx_description
1 polymer ?
#
loop_
_entity_poly.entity_id
_entity_poly.type
_entity_poly.pdbx_seq_one_letter_code
_entity_poly.pdbx_strand_id
1 'polypeptide(L)'
;MLDVHSLELITAGTVKNAWPEFQGGDVQEVQEQLKAQGVTVFLQEPHESIQPGWPELVGTGFEKAIEMITVEQIGVKVVYGPDGFPRDKMFDLRRVFLDIESHGNVARIPKLG
;
A
#
# COMPACT_ATOMS: atom_id res chain seq x y z
N MET A 1 18.42 -24.75 8.28
CA MET A 1 17.92 -23.91 7.16
C MET A 1 16.49 -23.61 7.54
N LEU A 2 16.16 -22.36 7.90
CA LEU A 2 14.81 -22.00 8.36
C LEU A 2 14.04 -21.51 7.13
N ASP A 3 13.09 -22.33 6.70
CA ASP A 3 12.17 -22.05 5.60
C ASP A 3 11.08 -21.07 6.07
N VAL A 4 11.26 -19.79 5.74
CA VAL A 4 10.28 -18.74 6.08
C VAL A 4 9.23 -18.67 4.96
N HIS A 5 7.97 -18.93 5.31
CA HIS A 5 6.85 -18.91 4.38
C HIS A 5 5.82 -17.87 4.82
N SER A 6 5.40 -16.99 3.90
CA SER A 6 4.40 -15.93 4.15
C SER A 6 3.00 -16.40 3.76
N LEU A 7 1.98 -16.10 4.57
CA LEU A 7 0.57 -16.35 4.24
C LEU A 7 -0.15 -15.01 4.05
N GLU A 8 -0.89 -14.84 2.95
CA GLU A 8 -1.78 -13.68 2.78
C GLU A 8 -3.22 -14.01 3.21
N LEU A 9 -3.76 -13.18 4.11
CA LEU A 9 -5.14 -13.22 4.61
C LEU A 9 -6.13 -12.65 3.60
N ILE A 10 -7.38 -13.11 3.67
CA ILE A 10 -8.57 -12.35 3.26
C ILE A 10 -9.22 -11.73 4.51
N THR A 11 -9.94 -10.63 4.30
CA THR A 11 -10.84 -9.87 5.19
C THR A 11 -11.93 -10.69 5.90
N ALA A 12 -11.94 -12.01 5.74
CA ALA A 12 -12.88 -12.95 6.35
C ALA A 12 -12.22 -14.11 7.12
N GLY A 13 -10.90 -14.10 7.34
CA GLY A 13 -10.22 -15.14 8.13
C GLY A 13 -9.96 -16.46 7.39
N THR A 14 -10.06 -16.46 6.05
CA THR A 14 -9.77 -17.63 5.19
C THR A 14 -8.45 -17.44 4.44
N VAL A 15 -7.69 -18.52 4.31
CA VAL A 15 -6.39 -18.52 3.61
C VAL A 15 -6.61 -18.53 2.08
N LYS A 16 -6.06 -17.54 1.35
CA LYS A 16 -6.19 -17.43 -0.13
C LYS A 16 -4.88 -17.67 -0.87
N ASN A 17 -3.81 -17.00 -0.45
CA ASN A 17 -2.51 -17.09 -1.09
C ASN A 17 -1.56 -17.83 -0.14
N ALA A 18 -1.67 -19.15 -0.18
CA ALA A 18 -0.86 -20.10 0.58
C ALA A 18 -0.60 -21.34 -0.28
N TRP A 19 0.07 -22.34 0.31
CA TRP A 19 0.20 -23.64 -0.32
C TRP A 19 -1.17 -24.20 -0.76
N PRO A 20 -1.24 -24.90 -1.91
CA PRO A 20 -2.49 -25.41 -2.48
C PRO A 20 -3.33 -26.23 -1.49
N GLU A 21 -2.67 -26.96 -0.59
CA GLU A 21 -3.30 -27.81 0.43
C GLU A 21 -4.02 -27.05 1.55
N PHE A 22 -3.68 -25.77 1.79
CA PHE A 22 -4.29 -24.95 2.84
C PHE A 22 -5.23 -23.87 2.30
N GLN A 23 -5.40 -23.78 0.97
CA GLN A 23 -6.32 -22.82 0.35
C GLN A 23 -7.77 -23.12 0.74
N GLY A 24 -8.49 -22.10 1.21
CA GLY A 24 -9.88 -22.23 1.68
C GLY A 24 -10.03 -22.74 3.11
N GLY A 25 -8.93 -23.05 3.80
CA GLY A 25 -8.92 -23.40 5.23
C GLY A 25 -9.06 -22.17 6.14
N ASP A 26 -9.47 -22.42 7.39
CA ASP A 26 -9.47 -21.42 8.44
C ASP A 26 -8.04 -21.03 8.82
N VAL A 27 -7.77 -19.72 8.88
CA VAL A 27 -6.42 -19.20 9.11
C VAL A 27 -5.86 -19.60 10.47
N GLN A 28 -6.69 -19.65 11.52
CA GLN A 28 -6.21 -20.00 12.87
C GLN A 28 -5.78 -21.47 12.93
N GLU A 29 -6.58 -22.36 12.34
CA GLU A 29 -6.28 -23.79 12.31
C GLU A 29 -5.00 -24.07 11.50
N VAL A 30 -4.85 -23.42 10.34
CA VAL A 30 -3.64 -23.53 9.50
C VAL A 30 -2.41 -22.98 10.23
N GLN A 31 -2.55 -21.86 10.94
CA GLN A 31 -1.46 -21.26 11.71
C GLN A 31 -0.99 -22.16 12.87
N GLU A 32 -1.92 -22.79 13.59
CA GLU A 32 -1.57 -23.75 14.65
C GLU A 32 -0.85 -24.97 14.10
N GLN A 33 -1.33 -25.53 12.98
CA GLN A 33 -0.69 -26.67 12.32
C GLN A 33 0.73 -26.36 11.84
N LEU A 34 0.93 -25.19 11.21
CA LEU A 34 2.25 -24.77 10.73
C LEU A 34 3.22 -24.48 11.88
N LYS A 35 2.72 -23.88 12.98
CA LYS A 35 3.52 -23.65 14.19
C LYS A 35 3.96 -24.97 14.83
N ALA A 36 3.11 -26.00 14.84
CA ALA A 36 3.47 -27.33 15.35
C ALA A 36 4.58 -28.01 14.51
N GLN A 37 4.68 -27.67 13.23
CA GLN A 37 5.75 -28.13 12.33
C GLN A 37 7.04 -27.29 12.43
N GLY A 38 7.06 -26.29 13.33
CA GLY A 38 8.19 -25.38 13.48
C GLY A 38 8.29 -24.31 12.39
N VAL A 39 7.23 -24.14 11.59
CA VAL A 39 7.16 -23.10 10.55
C VAL A 39 6.66 -21.81 11.18
N THR A 40 7.43 -20.74 11.03
CA THR A 40 7.00 -19.40 11.44
C THR A 40 6.20 -18.77 10.31
N VAL A 41 4.93 -18.48 10.62
CA VAL A 41 3.97 -17.93 9.67
C VAL A 41 3.75 -16.46 9.97
N PHE A 42 3.87 -15.62 8.94
CA PHE A 42 3.48 -14.22 9.02
C PHE A 42 2.12 -14.05 8.36
N LEU A 43 1.17 -13.54 9.14
CA LEU A 43 -0.13 -13.12 8.68
C LEU A 43 0.01 -11.78 7.96
N GLN A 44 -0.02 -11.80 6.64
CA GLN A 44 -0.13 -10.58 5.86
C GLN A 44 -1.62 -10.24 5.78
N GLU A 45 -2.05 -9.22 6.52
CA GLU A 45 -3.42 -8.71 6.45
C GLU A 45 -3.81 -8.49 4.99
N PRO A 46 -5.08 -8.75 4.59
CA PRO A 46 -5.53 -8.41 3.26
C PRO A 46 -5.18 -6.95 3.06
N HIS A 47 -4.29 -6.65 2.12
CA HIS A 47 -4.11 -5.29 1.65
C HIS A 47 -5.35 -4.89 0.83
N GLU A 48 -6.55 -4.94 1.44
CA GLU A 48 -7.66 -4.07 1.07
C GLU A 48 -7.36 -2.69 1.64
N SER A 49 -6.34 -2.08 1.07
CA SER A 49 -6.17 -0.64 1.08
C SER A 49 -5.47 -0.33 -0.22
N ILE A 50 -6.28 -0.09 -1.26
CA ILE A 50 -5.94 1.00 -2.16
C ILE A 50 -5.61 2.16 -1.21
N GLN A 51 -4.32 2.48 -1.00
CA GLN A 51 -3.93 3.54 -0.06
C GLN A 51 -4.82 4.74 -0.38
N PRO A 52 -5.55 5.32 0.59
CA PRO A 52 -6.56 6.35 0.33
C PRO A 52 -5.99 7.67 -0.24
N GLY A 53 -4.71 7.66 -0.63
CA GLY A 53 -3.91 8.85 -0.83
C GLY A 53 -3.50 9.44 0.50
N TRP A 54 -3.02 10.67 0.45
CA TRP A 54 -2.55 11.43 1.61
C TRP A 54 -3.48 12.62 1.90
N PRO A 55 -4.68 12.40 2.47
CA PRO A 55 -5.66 13.46 2.70
C PRO A 55 -5.16 14.59 3.61
N GLU A 56 -4.29 14.26 4.56
CA GLU A 56 -3.67 15.20 5.50
C GLU A 56 -2.71 16.20 4.83
N LEU A 57 -2.27 15.92 3.59
CA LEU A 57 -1.36 16.81 2.87
C LEU A 57 -2.10 17.97 2.20
N VAL A 58 -3.42 17.91 2.04
CA VAL A 58 -4.20 19.02 1.46
C VAL A 58 -4.01 20.28 2.31
N GLY A 59 -3.69 21.40 1.66
CA GLY A 59 -3.37 22.67 2.34
C GLY A 59 -1.96 22.74 2.94
N THR A 60 -1.18 21.66 2.89
CA THR A 60 0.25 21.69 3.25
C THR A 60 1.08 22.21 2.08
N GLY A 61 2.20 22.89 2.36
CA GLY A 61 3.15 23.31 1.32
C GLY A 61 3.68 22.12 0.52
N PHE A 62 3.76 22.26 -0.81
CA PHE A 62 4.05 21.14 -1.70
C PHE A 62 5.40 20.46 -1.42
N GLU A 63 6.43 21.22 -1.01
CA GLU A 63 7.75 20.67 -0.69
C GLU A 63 7.69 19.70 0.50
N LYS A 64 6.97 20.08 1.56
CA LYS A 64 6.75 19.24 2.73
C LYS A 64 5.90 18.01 2.40
N ALA A 65 4.92 18.16 1.51
CA ALA A 65 4.12 17.03 1.03
C ALA A 65 4.97 16.01 0.26
N ILE A 66 5.89 16.46 -0.61
CA ILE A 66 6.84 15.59 -1.31
C ILE A 66 7.71 14.83 -0.31
N GLU A 67 8.28 15.52 0.68
CA GLU A 67 9.10 14.89 1.72
C GLU A 67 8.32 13.78 2.43
N MET A 68 7.11 14.08 2.92
CA MET A 68 6.26 13.10 3.60
C MET A 68 5.95 11.88 2.73
N ILE A 69 5.55 12.08 1.48
CA ILE A 69 5.25 10.97 0.54
C ILE A 69 6.49 10.11 0.29
N THR A 70 7.66 10.72 0.08
CA THR A 70 8.90 9.96 -0.21
C THR A 70 9.45 9.21 1.00
N VAL A 71 9.19 9.69 2.22
CA VAL A 71 9.55 9.02 3.47
C VAL A 71 8.61 7.84 3.73
N GLU A 72 7.31 8.02 3.51
CA GLU A 72 6.31 6.99 3.75
C GLU A 72 6.34 5.89 2.68
N GLN A 73 6.48 6.28 1.40
CA GLN A 73 6.46 5.39 0.26
C GLN A 73 7.78 5.44 -0.52
N ILE A 74 8.70 4.54 -0.14
CA ILE A 74 10.01 4.43 -0.76
C ILE A 74 9.90 4.06 -2.25
N GLY A 75 10.66 4.77 -3.09
CA GLY A 75 10.76 4.48 -4.52
C GLY A 75 9.64 5.05 -5.38
N VAL A 76 8.79 5.93 -4.82
CA VAL A 76 7.80 6.70 -5.58
C VAL A 76 8.41 7.94 -6.21
N LYS A 77 8.01 8.21 -7.45
CA LYS A 77 8.26 9.45 -8.18
C LYS A 77 7.08 10.39 -7.97
N VAL A 78 7.31 11.53 -7.32
CA VAL A 78 6.29 12.57 -7.20
C VAL A 78 6.36 13.51 -8.40
N VAL A 79 5.25 13.66 -9.12
CA VAL A 79 5.08 14.61 -10.22
C VAL A 79 4.13 15.69 -9.76
N TYR A 80 4.58 16.94 -9.78
CA TYR A 80 3.82 18.07 -9.24
C TYR A 80 3.61 19.16 -10.28
N GLY A 81 2.51 19.90 -10.16
CA GLY A 81 2.13 20.96 -11.08
C GLY A 81 0.88 21.71 -10.62
N PRO A 82 0.48 22.78 -11.32
CA PRO A 82 -0.74 23.53 -10.98
C PRO A 82 -1.98 22.64 -11.03
N ASP A 83 -2.99 22.91 -10.20
CA ASP A 83 -4.23 22.10 -10.16
C ASP A 83 -4.79 21.80 -11.55
N GLY A 84 -4.97 20.51 -11.86
CA GLY A 84 -5.47 20.06 -13.15
C GLY A 84 -4.42 20.02 -14.27
N PHE A 85 -3.13 20.05 -13.95
CA PHE A 85 -2.07 19.89 -14.95
C PHE A 85 -2.22 18.58 -15.75
N PRO A 86 -1.75 18.55 -17.02
CA PRO A 86 -1.89 17.37 -17.87
C PRO A 86 -1.22 16.14 -17.24
N ARG A 87 -1.97 15.03 -17.15
CA ARG A 87 -1.49 13.75 -16.63
C ARG A 87 -1.42 12.72 -17.72
N ASP A 88 -0.39 11.89 -17.67
CA ASP A 88 -0.32 10.69 -18.51
C ASP A 88 -1.43 9.72 -18.11
N LYS A 89 -2.08 9.11 -19.10
CA LYS A 89 -3.18 8.15 -18.87
C LYS A 89 -2.68 6.76 -18.44
N MET A 90 -1.37 6.50 -18.53
CA MET A 90 -0.79 5.23 -18.10
C MET A 90 -0.67 5.21 -16.59
N PHE A 91 -1.43 4.35 -15.93
CA PHE A 91 -1.39 4.21 -14.47
C PHE A 91 -0.06 3.61 -14.00
N ASP A 92 0.62 4.27 -13.06
CA ASP A 92 1.87 3.81 -12.46
C ASP A 92 1.78 3.81 -10.93
N LEU A 93 1.91 2.63 -10.32
CA LEU A 93 1.92 2.43 -8.87
C LEU A 93 3.16 3.00 -8.17
N ARG A 94 4.14 3.50 -8.93
CA ARG A 94 5.33 4.18 -8.42
C ARG A 94 5.30 5.67 -8.67
N ARG A 95 4.15 6.23 -9.03
CA ARG A 95 4.01 7.66 -9.28
C ARG A 95 2.88 8.24 -8.46
N VAL A 96 3.11 9.44 -7.94
CA VAL A 96 2.10 10.24 -7.25
C VAL A 96 1.97 11.57 -7.95
N PHE A 97 0.75 11.95 -8.28
CA PHE A 97 0.45 13.29 -8.78
C PHE A 97 0.11 14.22 -7.62
N LEU A 98 0.78 15.37 -7.60
CA LEU A 98 0.61 16.41 -6.58
C LEU A 98 0.10 17.70 -7.24
N ASP A 99 -1.19 17.98 -7.07
CA ASP A 99 -1.80 19.23 -7.55
C ASP A 99 -1.46 20.37 -6.59
N ILE A 100 -0.97 21.48 -7.13
CA ILE A 100 -0.56 22.67 -6.37
C ILE A 100 -1.52 23.82 -6.68
N GLU A 101 -2.09 24.43 -5.65
CA GLU A 101 -2.89 25.66 -5.78
C GLU A 101 -2.00 26.91 -5.92
N SER A 102 -2.59 28.05 -6.25
CA SER A 102 -1.87 29.31 -6.50
C SER A 102 -1.04 29.82 -5.32
N HIS A 103 -1.30 29.37 -4.10
CA HIS A 103 -0.54 29.71 -2.90
C HIS A 103 0.66 28.78 -2.63
N GLY A 104 0.90 27.76 -3.48
CA GLY A 104 1.96 26.80 -3.30
C GLY A 104 1.62 25.64 -2.36
N ASN A 105 0.34 25.48 -2.01
CA ASN A 105 -0.11 24.36 -1.19
C ASN A 105 -0.68 23.24 -2.06
N VAL A 106 -0.82 22.05 -1.48
CA VAL A 106 -1.48 20.93 -2.12
C VAL A 106 -2.98 21.21 -2.26
N ALA A 107 -3.47 21.23 -3.49
CA ALA A 107 -4.87 21.53 -3.83
C ALA A 107 -5.80 20.32 -3.66
N ARG A 108 -5.28 19.10 -3.88
CA ARG A 108 -6.06 17.85 -3.88
C ARG A 108 -5.33 16.73 -3.16
N ILE A 109 -6.09 15.76 -2.67
CA ILE A 109 -5.57 14.55 -2.04
C ILE A 109 -4.62 13.86 -3.04
N PRO A 110 -3.31 13.77 -2.75
CA PRO A 110 -2.36 13.09 -3.61
C PRO A 110 -2.66 11.60 -3.62
N LYS A 111 -2.56 10.96 -4.78
CA LYS A 111 -2.84 9.53 -4.96
C LYS A 111 -1.85 8.91 -5.93
N LEU A 112 -1.66 7.60 -5.78
CA LEU A 112 -0.89 6.80 -6.73
C LEU A 112 -1.60 6.79 -8.09
N GLY A 113 -0.83 6.96 -9.18
CA GLY A 113 -1.35 6.92 -10.55
C GLY A 113 -0.39 7.41 -11.62
#